data_AF-A0AA96G036-F1
#
_entry.id   AF-A0AA96G036-F1
#
_cell.length_a   1.000
_cell.length_b   1.000
_cell.length_c   1.000
_cell.angle_alpha   90.00
_cell.angle_beta   90.00
_cell.angle_gamma   90.00
#
_symmetry.space_group_name_H-M   'P 1'
#
loop_
_entity.id
_entity.type
_entity.pdbx_description
1 polymer ?
#
loop_
_entity_poly.entity_id
_entity_poly.type
_entity_poly.pdbx_seq_one_letter_code
_entity_poly.pdbx_strand_id
1 'polypeptide(L)'
;MAAKWDRWVMWGALGGAGALMVAAVTGRVNRRSGGLLVLREWLDRPLLFGTLVLALFFVALVSSRGKVWARSALGAMVVALAVGTVPLWFLSGVFSGDHRTTRTEAAPGRPDRRLVVQEDTAGFGPDPLFWVYLDEGTGLATRRWDVAYVNGDANSIKELGWAAPDQLRLVTEQGTHLIRIAGNGRPDRTVEDRY
;
A
#
# COMPACT_ATOMS: atom_id res chain seq x y z
N MET A 1 10.46 -7.27 -43.32
CA MET A 1 10.97 -6.70 -42.05
C MET A 1 9.87 -6.51 -40.98
N ALA A 2 8.67 -6.02 -41.34
CA ALA A 2 7.57 -5.74 -40.40
C ALA A 2 7.19 -6.90 -39.44
N ALA A 3 7.04 -8.13 -39.93
CA ALA A 3 6.61 -9.26 -39.09
C ALA A 3 7.61 -9.65 -37.98
N LYS A 4 8.91 -9.35 -38.16
CA LYS A 4 9.92 -9.60 -37.11
C LYS A 4 9.81 -8.53 -36.02
N TRP A 5 9.56 -7.28 -36.40
CA TRP A 5 9.42 -6.13 -35.50
C TRP A 5 8.21 -6.28 -34.56
N ASP A 6 7.05 -6.64 -35.09
CA ASP A 6 5.82 -6.82 -34.30
C ASP A 6 5.97 -7.85 -33.16
N ARG A 7 6.73 -8.92 -33.44
CA ARG A 7 6.98 -9.98 -32.48
C ARG A 7 7.88 -9.51 -31.33
N TRP A 8 8.89 -8.69 -31.60
CA TRP A 8 9.73 -8.10 -30.55
C TRP A 8 8.93 -7.13 -29.68
N VAL A 9 8.07 -6.31 -30.28
CA VAL A 9 7.17 -5.39 -29.54
C VAL A 9 6.23 -6.17 -28.64
N MET A 10 5.60 -7.24 -29.15
CA MET A 10 4.72 -8.10 -28.36
C MET A 10 5.44 -8.75 -27.17
N TRP A 11 6.61 -9.35 -27.39
CA TRP A 11 7.37 -9.97 -26.30
C TRP A 11 7.91 -8.95 -25.30
N GLY A 12 8.34 -7.78 -25.77
CA GLY A 12 8.74 -6.67 -24.89
C GLY A 12 7.58 -6.20 -24.02
N ALA A 13 6.38 -6.07 -24.59
CA ALA A 13 5.18 -5.68 -23.86
C ALA A 13 4.79 -6.73 -22.81
N LEU A 14 4.83 -8.02 -23.15
CA LEU A 14 4.55 -9.10 -22.21
C LEU A 14 5.60 -9.19 -21.09
N GLY A 15 6.88 -9.04 -21.43
CA GLY A 15 7.97 -9.00 -20.45
C GLY A 15 7.83 -7.81 -19.49
N GLY A 16 7.52 -6.63 -20.02
CA GLY A 16 7.23 -5.43 -19.22
C GLY A 16 6.02 -5.61 -18.31
N ALA A 17 4.92 -6.19 -18.81
CA ALA A 17 3.74 -6.49 -18.00
C ALA A 17 4.08 -7.46 -16.85
N GLY A 18 4.86 -8.50 -17.14
CA GLY A 18 5.38 -9.43 -16.13
C GLY A 18 6.17 -8.72 -15.03
N ALA A 19 7.11 -7.86 -15.41
CA ALA A 19 7.93 -7.09 -14.46
C ALA A 19 7.07 -6.17 -13.56
N LEU A 20 6.08 -5.48 -14.14
CA LEU A 20 5.18 -4.61 -13.39
C LEU A 20 4.29 -5.38 -12.42
N MET A 21 3.80 -6.56 -12.81
CA MET A 21 3.05 -7.44 -11.91
C MET A 21 3.91 -7.89 -10.72
N VAL A 22 5.17 -8.27 -10.95
CA VAL A 22 6.11 -8.62 -9.88
C VAL A 22 6.37 -7.43 -8.96
N ALA A 23 6.54 -6.23 -9.51
CA ALA A 23 6.71 -5.01 -8.73
C ALA A 23 5.49 -4.74 -7.84
N ALA A 24 4.28 -4.81 -8.40
CA ALA A 24 3.03 -4.63 -7.65
C ALA A 24 2.86 -5.66 -6.54
N VAL A 25 3.15 -6.94 -6.80
CA VAL A 25 3.12 -8.01 -5.79
C VAL A 25 4.15 -7.74 -4.69
N THR A 26 5.35 -7.27 -5.05
CA THR A 26 6.41 -6.92 -4.09
C THR A 26 5.97 -5.79 -3.16
N GLY A 27 5.34 -4.75 -3.71
CA GLY A 27 4.73 -3.68 -2.92
C GLY A 27 3.64 -4.21 -1.98
N ARG A 28 2.74 -5.05 -2.50
CA ARG A 28 1.63 -5.64 -1.75
C ARG A 28 2.10 -6.50 -0.57
N VAL A 29 3.14 -7.30 -0.76
CA VAL A 29 3.73 -8.13 0.30
C VAL A 29 4.37 -7.26 1.39
N ASN A 30 5.02 -6.15 1.00
CA ASN A 30 5.65 -5.21 1.94
C ASN A 30 4.65 -4.22 2.60
N ARG A 31 3.38 -4.23 2.21
CA ARG A 31 2.33 -3.48 2.91
C ARG A 31 2.06 -4.03 4.30
N ARG A 32 2.33 -5.32 4.53
CA ARG A 32 2.12 -5.99 5.83
C ARG A 32 3.00 -5.37 6.93
N SER A 33 2.54 -5.42 8.17
CA SER A 33 3.31 -5.03 9.36
C SER A 33 4.72 -5.65 9.34
N GLY A 34 5.75 -4.81 9.40
CA GLY A 34 7.17 -5.17 9.33
C GLY A 34 7.79 -5.18 7.93
N GLY A 35 7.02 -4.84 6.89
CA GLY A 35 7.52 -4.69 5.52
C GLY A 35 8.37 -3.44 5.29
N LEU A 36 9.13 -3.43 4.21
CA LEU A 36 10.01 -2.30 3.85
C LEU A 36 9.18 -1.10 3.41
N LEU A 37 9.38 0.03 4.08
CA LEU A 37 8.63 1.27 3.87
C LEU A 37 8.75 1.76 2.43
N VAL A 38 9.97 1.76 1.87
CA VAL A 38 10.20 2.21 0.50
C VAL A 38 9.44 1.35 -0.52
N LEU A 39 9.45 0.03 -0.36
CA LEU A 39 8.73 -0.85 -1.27
C LEU A 39 7.21 -0.66 -1.14
N ARG A 40 6.71 -0.44 0.09
CA ARG A 40 5.31 -0.12 0.33
C ARG A 40 4.92 1.21 -0.35
N GLU A 41 5.65 2.30 -0.14
CA GLU A 41 5.28 3.62 -0.64
C GLU A 41 5.37 3.77 -2.17
N TRP A 42 6.38 3.12 -2.78
CA TRP A 42 6.63 3.21 -4.21
C TRP A 42 5.92 2.14 -5.02
N LEU A 43 5.83 0.91 -4.50
CA LEU A 43 5.31 -0.22 -5.28
C LEU A 43 3.87 -0.63 -4.93
N ASP A 44 3.30 -0.25 -3.79
CA ASP A 44 1.86 -0.49 -3.49
C ASP A 44 0.98 0.56 -4.18
N ARG A 45 1.08 0.64 -5.52
CA ARG A 45 0.30 1.54 -6.38
C ARG A 45 -0.56 0.71 -7.35
N PRO A 46 -1.56 -0.04 -6.85
CA PRO A 46 -2.29 -1.03 -7.64
C PRO A 46 -2.96 -0.44 -8.89
N LEU A 47 -3.45 0.80 -8.80
CA LEU A 47 -4.04 1.50 -9.95
C LEU A 47 -3.01 1.84 -11.02
N LEU A 48 -1.87 2.41 -10.62
CA LEU A 48 -0.79 2.77 -11.56
C LEU A 48 -0.28 1.52 -12.28
N PHE A 49 0.10 0.48 -11.54
CA PHE A 49 0.59 -0.76 -12.13
C PHE A 49 -0.48 -1.49 -12.94
N GLY A 50 -1.72 -1.52 -12.47
CA GLY A 50 -2.84 -2.12 -13.18
C GLY A 50 -3.09 -1.45 -14.54
N THR A 51 -3.12 -0.12 -14.58
CA THR A 51 -3.28 0.64 -15.83
C THR A 51 -2.12 0.43 -16.80
N LEU A 52 -0.88 0.41 -16.31
CA LEU A 52 0.29 0.15 -17.15
C LEU A 52 0.29 -1.28 -17.71
N VAL A 53 -0.06 -2.28 -16.89
CA VAL A 53 -0.19 -3.68 -17.34
C VAL A 53 -1.29 -3.81 -18.38
N LEU A 54 -2.46 -3.18 -18.17
CA LEU A 54 -3.55 -3.13 -19.14
C LEU A 54 -3.07 -2.54 -20.48
N ALA A 55 -2.36 -1.41 -20.44
CA ALA A 55 -1.83 -0.77 -21.64
C ALA A 55 -0.85 -1.69 -22.40
N LEU A 56 0.06 -2.38 -21.69
CA LEU A 56 1.01 -3.31 -22.30
C LEU A 56 0.31 -4.54 -22.91
N PHE A 57 -0.70 -5.09 -22.23
CA PHE A 57 -1.51 -6.18 -22.80
C PHE A 57 -2.29 -5.73 -24.05
N PHE A 58 -2.80 -4.49 -24.07
CA PHE A 58 -3.44 -3.91 -25.24
C PHE A 58 -2.45 -3.73 -26.41
N VAL A 59 -1.25 -3.22 -26.15
CA VAL A 59 -0.17 -3.14 -27.15
C VAL A 59 0.20 -4.52 -27.70
N ALA A 60 0.31 -5.52 -26.83
CA ALA A 60 0.59 -6.91 -27.23
C ALA A 60 -0.54 -7.47 -28.12
N LEU A 61 -1.80 -7.19 -27.79
CA LEU A 61 -2.97 -7.62 -28.56
C LEU A 61 -2.99 -7.00 -29.97
N VAL A 62 -2.79 -5.69 -30.07
CA VAL A 62 -2.78 -4.97 -31.36
C VAL A 62 -1.60 -5.41 -32.23
N SER A 63 -0.43 -5.63 -31.62
CA SER A 63 0.80 -6.06 -32.32
C SER A 63 0.78 -7.55 -32.71
N SER A 64 -0.08 -8.37 -32.10
CA SER A 64 -0.12 -9.81 -32.34
C SER A 64 -0.74 -10.14 -33.70
N ARG A 65 0.06 -10.41 -34.74
CA ARG A 65 -0.42 -10.93 -36.04
C ARG A 65 -0.52 -12.47 -36.08
N GLY A 66 -0.52 -13.11 -34.92
CA GLY A 66 -0.48 -14.56 -34.77
C GLY A 66 -1.83 -15.26 -34.90
N LYS A 67 -1.86 -16.53 -34.49
CA LYS A 67 -3.06 -17.39 -34.53
C LYS A 67 -4.23 -16.74 -33.75
N VAL A 68 -5.45 -16.90 -34.28
CA VAL A 68 -6.67 -16.31 -33.72
C VAL A 68 -6.85 -16.64 -32.23
N TRP A 69 -6.57 -17.87 -31.81
CA TRP A 69 -6.70 -18.28 -30.40
C TRP A 69 -5.82 -17.45 -29.44
N ALA A 70 -4.60 -17.10 -29.86
CA ALA A 70 -3.67 -16.32 -29.03
C ALA A 70 -4.16 -14.86 -28.90
N ARG A 71 -4.75 -14.32 -29.97
CA ARG A 71 -5.40 -13.00 -29.95
C ARG A 71 -6.64 -13.02 -29.07
N SER A 72 -7.47 -14.07 -29.13
CA SER A 72 -8.63 -14.23 -28.25
C SER A 72 -8.23 -14.30 -26.78
N ALA A 73 -7.17 -15.04 -26.43
CA ALA A 73 -6.65 -15.12 -25.07
C ALA A 73 -6.14 -13.76 -24.56
N LEU A 74 -5.38 -13.02 -25.38
CA LEU A 74 -4.94 -11.66 -25.06
C LEU A 74 -6.13 -10.69 -24.91
N GLY A 75 -7.14 -10.81 -25.78
CA GLY A 75 -8.37 -10.03 -25.71
C GLY A 75 -9.14 -10.28 -24.42
N ALA A 76 -9.29 -11.54 -24.02
CA ALA A 76 -9.91 -11.92 -22.76
C ALA A 76 -9.15 -11.33 -21.55
N MET A 77 -7.82 -11.34 -21.58
CA MET A 77 -7.00 -10.74 -20.52
C MET A 77 -7.18 -9.23 -20.44
N VAL A 78 -7.18 -8.52 -21.58
CA VAL A 78 -7.44 -7.07 -21.63
C VAL A 78 -8.82 -6.75 -21.06
N VAL A 79 -9.84 -7.51 -21.44
CA VAL A 79 -11.21 -7.32 -20.92
C VAL A 79 -11.24 -7.56 -19.41
N ALA A 80 -10.66 -8.66 -18.93
CA ALA A 80 -10.63 -8.98 -17.50
C ALA A 80 -9.90 -7.88 -16.69
N LEU A 81 -8.75 -7.43 -17.17
CA LEU A 81 -7.99 -6.34 -16.55
C LEU A 81 -8.77 -5.02 -16.55
N ALA A 82 -9.42 -4.67 -17.66
CA ALA A 82 -10.22 -3.45 -17.76
C ALA A 82 -11.42 -3.49 -16.80
N VAL A 83 -12.13 -4.62 -16.74
CA VAL A 83 -13.24 -4.84 -15.80
C VAL A 83 -12.75 -4.74 -14.35
N GLY A 84 -11.52 -5.15 -14.04
CA GLY A 84 -10.94 -4.99 -12.71
C GLY A 84 -10.47 -3.56 -12.40
N THR A 85 -9.75 -2.92 -13.32
CA THR A 85 -9.07 -1.62 -13.05
C THR A 85 -9.96 -0.41 -13.23
N VAL A 86 -10.87 -0.40 -14.21
CA VAL A 86 -11.72 0.76 -14.48
C VAL A 86 -12.65 1.08 -13.30
N PRO A 87 -13.39 0.13 -12.72
CA PRO A 87 -14.21 0.41 -11.54
C PRO A 87 -13.38 0.88 -10.36
N LEU A 88 -12.17 0.32 -10.16
CA LEU A 88 -11.28 0.75 -9.09
C LEU A 88 -10.82 2.21 -9.25
N TRP A 89 -10.63 2.70 -10.48
CA TRP A 89 -10.36 4.12 -10.74
C TRP A 89 -11.54 5.00 -10.36
N PHE A 90 -12.76 4.64 -10.79
CA PHE A 90 -13.97 5.35 -10.40
C PHE A 90 -14.16 5.39 -8.88
N LEU A 91 -13.98 4.25 -8.22
CA LEU A 91 -14.05 4.15 -6.77
C LEU A 91 -12.92 4.96 -6.11
N SER A 92 -11.71 4.96 -6.66
CA SER A 92 -10.61 5.72 -6.06
C SER A 92 -10.84 7.23 -6.10
N GLY A 93 -11.43 7.80 -7.15
CA GLY A 93 -11.76 9.23 -7.17
C GLY A 93 -12.83 9.61 -6.14
N VAL A 94 -13.62 8.62 -5.70
CA VAL A 94 -14.69 8.76 -4.72
C VAL A 94 -14.20 8.50 -3.29
N PHE A 95 -13.23 7.60 -3.12
CA PHE A 95 -12.74 7.10 -1.83
C PHE A 95 -11.26 7.41 -1.58
N SER A 96 -10.61 8.26 -2.38
CA SER A 96 -9.24 8.72 -2.11
C SER A 96 -9.29 9.74 -0.98
N GLY A 97 -9.45 9.25 0.24
CA GLY A 97 -8.99 9.97 1.41
C GLY A 97 -7.48 10.11 1.26
N ASP A 98 -7.00 11.35 1.10
CA ASP A 98 -5.58 11.63 1.23
C ASP A 98 -5.21 11.28 2.67
N HIS A 99 -4.54 10.15 2.88
CA HIS A 99 -3.99 9.78 4.18
C HIS A 99 -3.01 10.87 4.60
N ARG A 100 -3.51 11.83 5.38
CA ARG A 100 -2.71 12.97 5.78
C ARG A 100 -1.87 12.51 6.95
N THR A 101 -0.55 12.56 6.77
CA THR A 101 0.34 12.39 7.92
C THR A 101 0.18 13.62 8.79
N THR A 102 -0.49 13.47 9.93
CA THR A 102 -0.82 14.57 10.84
C THR A 102 0.24 14.74 11.90
N ARG A 103 0.88 13.65 12.33
CA ARG A 103 1.92 13.69 13.35
C ARG A 103 3.04 12.71 13.04
N THR A 104 4.25 13.14 13.35
CA THR A 104 5.40 12.25 13.30
C THR A 104 6.43 12.61 14.34
N GLU A 105 6.90 11.63 15.11
CA GLU A 105 7.68 11.87 16.32
C GLU A 105 8.77 10.82 16.51
N ALA A 106 10.02 11.26 16.68
CA ALA A 106 11.13 10.35 16.92
C ALA A 106 11.10 9.80 18.35
N ALA A 107 11.55 8.56 18.54
CA ALA A 107 11.69 7.98 19.87
C ALA A 107 12.81 8.68 20.65
N PRO A 108 12.64 8.90 21.98
CA PRO A 108 13.68 9.46 22.82
C PRO A 108 14.99 8.66 22.73
N GLY A 109 16.08 9.30 22.33
CA GLY A 109 17.40 8.66 22.23
C GLY A 109 17.56 7.59 21.13
N ARG A 110 16.54 7.39 20.28
CA ARG A 110 16.53 6.39 19.19
C ARG A 110 16.05 7.05 17.89
N PRO A 111 16.93 7.79 17.17
CA PRO A 111 16.55 8.50 15.95
C PRO A 111 16.20 7.57 14.78
N ASP A 112 16.58 6.30 14.88
CA ASP A 112 16.20 5.22 13.97
C ASP A 112 14.76 4.75 14.16
N ARG A 113 14.03 5.30 15.13
CA ARG A 113 12.65 4.90 15.44
C ARG A 113 11.73 6.12 15.44
N ARG A 114 10.61 6.00 14.72
CA ARG A 114 9.66 7.11 14.55
C ARG A 114 8.22 6.63 14.61
N LEU A 115 7.43 7.28 15.44
CA LEU A 115 5.99 7.15 15.49
C LEU A 115 5.36 7.98 14.37
N VAL A 116 4.45 7.39 13.60
CA VAL A 116 3.74 8.06 12.50
C VAL A 116 2.24 7.91 12.71
N VAL A 117 1.51 9.02 12.67
CA VAL A 117 0.05 9.03 12.72
C VAL A 117 -0.47 9.56 11.40
N GLN A 118 -1.34 8.76 10.77
CA GLN A 118 -2.06 9.13 9.57
C GLN A 118 -3.54 9.21 9.89
N GLU A 119 -4.14 10.33 9.52
CA GLU A 119 -5.58 10.54 9.60
C GLU A 119 -6.18 10.32 8.21
N ASP A 120 -7.31 9.65 8.19
CA ASP A 120 -8.10 9.35 7.01
C ASP A 120 -9.58 9.61 7.33
N THR A 121 -10.44 9.56 6.32
CA THR A 121 -11.88 9.74 6.51
C THR A 121 -12.62 8.48 6.06
N ALA A 122 -13.58 8.03 6.86
CA ALA A 122 -14.36 6.83 6.53
C ALA A 122 -15.35 7.10 5.36
N GLY A 123 -14.86 6.97 4.13
CA GLY A 123 -15.70 7.06 2.93
C GLY A 123 -16.37 8.43 2.74
N PHE A 124 -17.70 8.47 2.78
CA PHE A 124 -18.51 9.69 2.56
C PHE A 124 -18.91 10.42 3.85
N GLY A 125 -18.58 9.86 5.03
CA GLY A 125 -18.92 10.45 6.33
C GLY A 125 -17.84 11.41 6.84
N PRO A 126 -18.13 12.22 7.88
CA PRO A 126 -17.13 13.06 8.55
C PRO A 126 -16.20 12.29 9.49
N ASP A 127 -16.43 11.00 9.70
CA ASP A 127 -15.82 10.20 10.76
C ASP A 127 -14.32 9.96 10.49
N PRO A 128 -13.41 10.48 11.33
CA PRO A 128 -11.98 10.34 11.11
C PRO A 128 -11.50 8.93 11.50
N LEU A 129 -10.62 8.35 10.71
CA LEU A 129 -9.92 7.10 10.95
C LEU A 129 -8.46 7.40 11.26
N PHE A 130 -7.96 6.89 12.39
CA PHE A 130 -6.58 7.08 12.80
C PHE A 130 -5.79 5.79 12.61
N TRP A 131 -4.76 5.87 11.78
CA TRP A 131 -3.76 4.83 11.59
C TRP A 131 -2.47 5.21 12.29
N VAL A 132 -2.04 4.38 13.24
CA VAL A 132 -0.80 4.57 13.98
C VAL A 132 0.21 3.54 13.54
N TYR A 133 1.36 4.02 13.07
CA TYR A 133 2.47 3.21 12.60
C TYR A 133 3.74 3.50 13.37
N LEU A 134 4.65 2.53 13.35
CA LEU A 134 6.02 2.69 13.79
C LEU A 134 6.98 2.41 12.64
N ASP A 135 7.82 3.39 12.32
CA ASP A 135 8.94 3.22 11.41
C ASP A 135 10.21 2.90 12.20
N GLU A 136 10.88 1.81 11.84
CA GLU A 136 12.14 1.36 12.43
C GLU A 136 13.22 1.24 11.36
N GLY A 137 14.40 1.79 11.63
CA GLY A 137 15.58 1.74 10.77
C GLY A 137 15.78 3.03 9.96
N THR A 138 16.79 3.00 9.10
CA THR A 138 17.25 4.19 8.36
C THR A 138 17.27 3.95 6.85
N GLY A 139 16.86 4.98 6.09
CA GLY A 139 16.95 4.99 4.63
C GLY A 139 16.12 3.88 3.97
N LEU A 140 16.75 3.14 3.06
CA LEU A 140 16.06 2.10 2.27
C LEU A 140 15.69 0.85 3.09
N ALA A 141 16.29 0.68 4.27
CA ALA A 141 16.04 -0.45 5.15
C ALA A 141 14.93 -0.18 6.19
N THR A 142 14.33 1.02 6.19
CA THR A 142 13.26 1.37 7.11
C THR A 142 12.07 0.43 6.93
N ARG A 143 11.57 -0.12 8.03
CA ARG A 143 10.40 -1.00 8.09
C ARG A 143 9.26 -0.29 8.80
N ARG A 144 8.03 -0.51 8.33
CA ARG A 144 6.83 0.03 8.95
C ARG A 144 6.03 -1.06 9.64
N TRP A 145 5.71 -0.86 10.91
CA TRP A 145 4.89 -1.73 11.73
C TRP A 145 3.55 -1.07 12.05
N ASP A 146 2.49 -1.85 12.02
CA ASP A 146 1.15 -1.40 12.37
C ASP A 146 0.98 -1.48 13.91
N VAL A 147 0.71 -0.33 14.55
CA VAL A 147 0.62 -0.21 16.01
C VAL A 147 -0.83 -0.13 16.47
N ALA A 148 -1.62 0.73 15.83
CA ALA A 148 -3.03 0.86 16.15
C ALA A 148 -3.87 1.29 14.95
N TYR A 149 -5.12 0.86 14.95
CA TYR A 149 -6.16 1.35 14.05
C TYR A 149 -7.40 1.67 14.88
N VAL A 150 -7.83 2.94 14.81
CA VAL A 150 -8.84 3.48 15.71
C VAL A 150 -9.84 4.32 14.92
N ASN A 151 -11.14 4.08 15.12
CA ASN A 151 -12.19 4.94 14.59
C ASN A 151 -12.44 6.12 15.55
N GLY A 152 -12.42 7.34 15.02
CA GLY A 152 -12.52 8.58 15.76
C GLY A 152 -13.88 8.83 16.44
N ASP A 153 -14.96 8.25 15.92
CA ASP A 153 -16.31 8.45 16.45
C ASP A 153 -16.59 7.58 17.68
N ALA A 154 -16.13 6.34 17.66
CA ALA A 154 -16.36 5.38 18.74
C ALA A 154 -15.26 5.41 19.81
N ASN A 155 -14.03 5.85 19.45
CA ASN A 155 -12.89 5.69 20.34
C ASN A 155 -11.73 6.65 20.07
N SER A 156 -11.98 7.96 20.07
CA SER A 156 -10.95 8.97 19.78
C SER A 156 -9.64 8.76 20.56
N ILE A 157 -8.50 8.94 19.87
CA ILE A 157 -7.18 8.91 20.49
C ILE A 157 -7.04 10.18 21.35
N LYS A 158 -7.08 10.02 22.68
CA LYS A 158 -6.92 11.13 23.64
C LYS A 158 -5.46 11.52 23.82
N GLU A 159 -4.59 10.51 23.87
CA GLU A 159 -3.16 10.69 24.02
C GLU A 159 -2.42 9.59 23.27
N LEU A 160 -1.38 9.98 22.56
CA LEU A 160 -0.47 9.05 21.91
C LEU A 160 0.94 9.65 21.95
N GLY A 161 1.91 8.86 22.39
CA GLY A 161 3.29 9.29 22.45
C GLY A 161 4.22 8.24 23.05
N TRP A 162 5.49 8.62 23.17
CA TRP A 162 6.52 7.80 23.77
C TRP A 162 6.46 7.87 25.30
N ALA A 163 6.34 6.72 25.95
CA ALA A 163 6.54 6.60 27.40
C ALA A 163 8.01 6.32 27.76
N ALA A 164 8.71 5.60 26.87
CA ALA A 164 10.13 5.29 26.95
C ALA A 164 10.68 5.02 25.52
N PRO A 165 12.00 4.92 25.30
CA PRO A 165 12.56 4.66 23.96
C PRO A 165 12.00 3.42 23.23
N ASP A 166 11.57 2.43 24.01
CA ASP A 166 11.01 1.16 23.52
C ASP A 166 9.55 0.94 23.96
N GLN A 167 8.83 2.01 24.32
CA GLN A 167 7.47 1.89 24.81
C GLN A 167 6.60 3.07 24.38
N LEU A 168 5.45 2.75 23.77
CA LEU A 168 4.41 3.72 23.44
C LEU A 168 3.30 3.67 24.47
N ARG A 169 2.71 4.84 24.72
CA ARG A 169 1.49 5.01 25.49
C ARG A 169 0.40 5.51 24.55
N LEU A 170 -0.67 4.73 24.44
CA LEU A 170 -1.88 5.05 23.71
C LEU A 170 -3.03 5.13 24.71
N VAL A 171 -3.73 6.25 24.77
CA VAL A 171 -4.92 6.44 25.60
C VAL A 171 -6.11 6.63 24.66
N THR A 172 -7.05 5.70 24.75
CA THR A 172 -8.35 5.74 24.06
C THR A 172 -9.46 5.90 25.10
N GLU A 173 -10.72 5.91 24.68
CA GLU A 173 -11.85 5.94 25.62
C GLU A 173 -11.99 4.62 26.39
N GLN A 174 -11.59 3.50 25.77
CA GLN A 174 -11.58 2.17 26.38
C GLN A 174 -10.50 1.99 27.45
N GLY A 175 -9.42 2.79 27.42
CA GLY A 175 -8.40 2.77 28.46
C GLY A 175 -7.00 3.17 27.98
N THR A 176 -6.02 2.88 28.84
CA THR A 176 -4.60 3.13 28.56
C THR A 176 -3.92 1.84 28.12
N HIS A 177 -3.30 1.87 26.94
CA HIS A 177 -2.52 0.79 26.36
C HIS A 177 -1.04 1.17 26.35
N LEU A 178 -0.22 0.44 27.10
CA LEU A 178 1.22 0.47 26.98
C LEU A 178 1.67 -0.60 25.98
N ILE A 179 2.37 -0.20 24.92
CA ILE A 179 2.80 -1.08 23.82
C ILE A 179 4.32 -1.13 23.86
N ARG A 180 4.89 -2.33 24.07
CA ARG A 180 6.35 -2.50 24.08
C ARG A 180 6.84 -2.77 22.67
N ILE A 181 8.03 -2.27 22.36
CA ILE A 181 8.65 -2.40 21.06
C ILE A 181 9.91 -3.24 21.22
N ALA A 182 9.98 -4.34 20.48
CA ALA A 182 11.17 -5.18 20.45
C ALA A 182 12.36 -4.44 19.80
N GLY A 183 13.58 -4.97 19.99
CA GLY A 183 14.79 -4.37 19.42
C GLY A 183 14.81 -4.28 17.88
N ASN A 184 13.90 -4.97 17.19
CA ASN A 184 13.73 -4.90 15.74
C ASN A 184 12.55 -3.99 15.30
N GLY A 185 12.02 -3.18 16.22
CA GLY A 185 10.88 -2.29 15.98
C GLY A 185 9.52 -2.97 16.03
N ARG A 186 9.43 -4.29 16.20
CA ARG A 186 8.13 -4.97 16.23
C ARG A 186 7.37 -4.63 17.51
N PRO A 187 6.13 -4.12 17.45
CA PRO A 187 5.29 -3.97 18.63
C PRO A 187 4.87 -5.35 19.16
N ASP A 188 4.77 -5.49 20.48
CA ASP A 188 4.34 -6.72 21.15
C ASP A 188 2.85 -7.03 20.91
N ARG A 189 2.05 -5.99 20.69
CA ARG A 189 0.64 -6.08 20.29
C ARG A 189 0.26 -4.94 19.36
N THR A 190 -0.76 -5.19 18.54
CA THR A 190 -1.44 -4.17 17.75
C THR A 190 -2.81 -3.92 18.38
N VAL A 191 -3.17 -2.65 18.55
CA VAL A 191 -4.49 -2.26 19.08
C VAL A 191 -5.42 -2.02 17.89
N GLU A 192 -6.27 -2.99 17.61
CA GLU A 192 -7.33 -2.83 16.61
C GLU A 192 -8.64 -2.65 17.35
N ASP A 193 -9.26 -1.50 17.18
CA ASP A 193 -10.62 -1.29 17.64
C ASP A 193 -11.55 -1.34 16.42
N ARG A 194 -11.97 -2.56 16.08
CA ARG A 194 -12.98 -2.78 15.06
C ARG A 194 -14.33 -2.80 15.76
N TYR A 195 -15.28 -2.06 15.19
CA TYR A 195 -16.72 -2.24 15.42
C TYR A 195 -17.10 -3.71 15.53
#